data_AF-A0A357GVF6-F1
#
_entry.id   AF-A0A357GVF6-F1
#
_cell.length_a   1.000
_cell.length_b   1.000
_cell.length_c   1.000
_cell.angle_alpha   90.00
_cell.angle_beta   90.00
_cell.angle_gamma   90.00
#
_symmetry.space_group_name_H-M   'P 1'
#
loop_
_entity.id
_entity.type
_entity.pdbx_description
1 polymer ?
#
loop_
_entity_poly.entity_id
_entity_poly.type
_entity_poly.pdbx_seq_one_letter_code
_entity_poly.pdbx_strand_id
1 'polypeptide(L)'
;MLIEKISNPWMRFEVTGNNAREAFLYVIYAYNAFAFDKKAMLSTIVKKCPEVLNSLTEGDILGAFRDFYGNTIQRGEIMSPAEFEWVSQYVKDSYIRKEMEKLLYRSLLSASSHHDGTRHAFSWTINEDEKKEVANEVLENSNLRSKRKMQIAKEFNKPSEQFEIEYLHRLLWDRHYDKAEAFGIKNDEVVITVILENINAGYIGDAAEIASRFLPDRQDIADEIEKIKTAIN
;
A
#
# COMPACT_ATOMS: atom_id res chain seq x y z
N MET A 1 15.80 -14.59 -33.79
CA MET A 1 14.63 -13.83 -33.29
C MET A 1 13.50 -14.81 -32.99
N LEU A 2 13.37 -15.22 -31.73
CA LEU A 2 12.26 -16.05 -31.26
C LEU A 2 11.16 -15.09 -30.74
N ILE A 3 10.02 -15.02 -31.42
CA ILE A 3 8.85 -14.29 -30.94
C ILE A 3 7.95 -15.31 -30.24
N GLU A 4 8.11 -15.49 -28.93
CA GLU A 4 7.11 -16.21 -28.13
C GLU A 4 6.03 -15.22 -27.68
N LYS A 5 4.84 -15.29 -28.30
CA LYS A 5 3.64 -14.61 -27.80
C LYS A 5 3.13 -15.35 -26.56
N ILE A 6 3.55 -14.94 -25.37
CA ILE A 6 2.84 -15.35 -24.16
C ILE A 6 1.56 -14.52 -24.08
N SER A 7 0.44 -15.18 -24.31
CA SER A 7 -0.90 -14.61 -24.10
C SER A 7 -1.25 -14.73 -22.63
N ASN A 8 -0.64 -13.90 -21.80
CA ASN A 8 -1.35 -13.42 -20.62
C ASN A 8 -2.37 -12.40 -21.18
N PRO A 9 -3.70 -12.59 -21.01
CA PRO A 9 -4.72 -11.82 -21.73
C PRO A 9 -4.62 -10.29 -21.60
N TRP A 10 -3.77 -9.79 -20.70
CA TRP A 10 -3.65 -8.37 -20.36
C TRP A 10 -2.26 -7.75 -20.57
N MET A 11 -1.26 -8.51 -21.05
CA MET A 11 0.04 -7.94 -21.43
C MET A 11 0.60 -8.66 -22.66
N ARG A 12 0.45 -8.02 -23.83
CA ARG A 12 1.21 -8.38 -25.02
C ARG A 12 2.62 -7.80 -24.87
N PHE A 13 3.53 -8.57 -24.28
CA PHE A 13 4.95 -8.29 -24.45
C PHE A 13 5.39 -8.91 -25.77
N GLU A 14 5.68 -8.07 -26.76
CA GLU A 14 6.60 -8.47 -27.83
C GLU A 14 8.01 -8.36 -27.25
N VAL A 15 8.50 -9.44 -26.63
CA VAL A 15 9.90 -9.54 -26.22
C VAL A 15 10.71 -9.61 -27.51
N THR A 16 11.29 -8.48 -27.91
CA THR A 16 12.15 -8.42 -29.12
C THR A 16 13.54 -9.01 -28.88
N GLY A 17 13.83 -9.46 -27.65
CA GLY A 17 15.03 -10.22 -27.30
C GLY A 17 16.31 -9.38 -27.20
N ASN A 18 16.23 -8.07 -27.40
CA ASN A 18 17.41 -7.20 -27.55
C ASN A 18 17.74 -6.31 -26.34
N ASN A 19 16.94 -6.30 -25.26
CA ASN A 19 17.24 -5.50 -24.06
C ASN A 19 17.21 -6.35 -22.78
N ALA A 20 18.28 -6.26 -21.98
CA ALA A 20 18.46 -6.99 -20.74
C ALA A 20 17.36 -6.77 -19.69
N ARG A 21 16.78 -5.57 -19.69
CA ARG A 21 15.63 -5.19 -18.86
C ARG A 21 14.36 -6.00 -19.18
N GLU A 22 14.07 -6.21 -20.46
CA GLU A 22 12.86 -6.94 -20.91
C GLU A 22 12.98 -8.43 -20.61
N ALA A 23 14.18 -9.01 -20.78
CA ALA A 23 14.44 -10.41 -20.42
C ALA A 23 14.28 -10.65 -18.92
N PHE A 24 14.72 -9.71 -18.07
CA PHE A 24 14.54 -9.80 -16.63
C PHE A 24 13.06 -9.69 -16.24
N LEU A 25 12.33 -8.73 -16.80
CA LEU A 25 10.88 -8.58 -16.60
C LEU A 25 10.11 -9.82 -17.04
N TYR A 26 10.43 -10.38 -18.21
CA TYR A 26 9.82 -11.61 -18.70
C TYR A 26 9.98 -12.76 -17.71
N VAL A 27 11.19 -12.95 -17.15
CA VAL A 27 11.43 -14.02 -16.18
C VAL A 27 10.67 -13.80 -14.87
N ILE A 28 10.59 -12.56 -14.38
CA ILE A 28 9.77 -12.22 -13.21
C ILE A 28 8.30 -12.58 -13.46
N TYR A 29 7.71 -12.08 -14.56
CA TYR A 29 6.28 -12.22 -14.83
C TYR A 29 5.86 -13.64 -15.23
N ALA A 30 6.66 -14.34 -16.05
CA ALA A 30 6.29 -15.66 -16.58
C ALA A 30 6.52 -16.80 -15.57
N TYR A 31 7.40 -16.61 -14.59
CA TYR A 31 7.82 -17.70 -13.68
C TYR A 31 7.70 -17.34 -12.19
N ASN A 32 7.13 -16.18 -11.85
CA ASN A 32 7.05 -15.68 -10.47
C ASN A 32 8.42 -15.76 -9.77
N ALA A 33 9.47 -15.42 -10.52
CA ALA A 33 10.79 -16.04 -10.38
C ALA A 33 11.55 -15.72 -9.08
N PHE A 34 11.10 -14.74 -8.31
CA PHE A 34 11.71 -14.48 -7.01
C PHE A 34 11.40 -15.57 -5.96
N ALA A 35 10.49 -16.50 -6.25
CA ALA A 35 10.29 -17.70 -5.45
C ALA A 35 11.43 -18.74 -5.56
N PHE A 36 12.45 -18.49 -6.41
CA PHE A 36 13.57 -19.42 -6.63
C PHE A 36 14.94 -18.77 -6.32
N ASP A 37 15.91 -19.59 -5.88
CA ASP A 37 17.33 -19.21 -5.73
C ASP A 37 17.86 -18.48 -6.98
N LYS A 38 18.73 -17.47 -6.83
CA LYS A 38 19.36 -16.70 -7.93
C LYS A 38 19.90 -17.58 -9.03
N LYS A 39 20.47 -18.74 -8.69
CA LYS A 39 20.96 -19.68 -9.70
C LYS A 39 19.87 -20.08 -10.67
N ALA A 40 18.65 -20.30 -10.20
CA ALA A 40 17.49 -20.62 -11.02
C ALA A 40 17.00 -19.40 -11.83
N MET A 41 16.98 -18.20 -11.25
CA MET A 41 16.57 -16.99 -11.97
C MET A 41 17.54 -16.64 -13.09
N LEU A 42 18.84 -16.54 -12.80
CA LEU A 42 19.86 -16.31 -13.81
C LEU A 42 19.93 -17.47 -14.79
N SER A 43 19.86 -18.74 -14.35
CA SER A 43 19.80 -19.88 -15.26
C SER A 43 18.59 -19.83 -16.19
N THR A 44 17.45 -19.32 -15.74
CA THR A 44 16.25 -19.17 -16.57
C THR A 44 16.45 -18.08 -17.60
N ILE A 45 17.03 -16.94 -17.20
CA ILE A 45 17.44 -15.87 -18.13
C ILE A 45 18.46 -16.40 -19.14
N VAL A 46 19.49 -17.14 -18.70
CA VAL A 46 20.49 -17.77 -19.58
C VAL A 46 19.85 -18.72 -20.58
N LYS A 47 18.92 -19.56 -20.11
CA LYS A 47 18.27 -20.59 -20.93
C LYS A 47 17.30 -19.99 -21.95
N LYS A 48 16.59 -18.92 -21.57
CA LYS A 48 15.51 -18.32 -22.38
C LYS A 48 15.98 -17.14 -23.23
N CYS A 49 17.00 -16.42 -22.76
CA CYS A 49 17.55 -15.22 -23.38
C CYS A 49 19.10 -15.26 -23.34
N PRO A 50 19.75 -16.26 -23.98
CA PRO A 50 21.19 -16.48 -23.86
C PRO A 50 22.05 -15.29 -24.31
N GLU A 51 21.55 -14.49 -25.24
CA GLU A 51 22.26 -13.33 -25.82
C GLU A 51 22.40 -12.15 -24.83
N VAL A 52 21.64 -12.15 -23.73
CA VAL A 52 21.49 -11.03 -22.80
C VAL A 52 22.55 -10.99 -21.69
N LEU A 53 23.17 -12.12 -21.35
CA LEU A 53 24.11 -12.21 -20.22
C LEU A 53 25.34 -11.32 -20.36
N ASN A 54 25.81 -11.15 -21.58
CA ASN A 54 27.02 -10.38 -21.85
C ASN A 54 26.80 -8.87 -21.69
N SER A 55 25.55 -8.42 -21.54
CA SER A 55 25.18 -7.01 -21.42
C SER A 55 24.33 -6.67 -20.19
N LEU A 56 23.99 -7.64 -19.33
CA LEU A 56 23.13 -7.41 -18.16
C LEU A 56 23.91 -6.68 -17.05
N THR A 57 23.52 -5.45 -16.75
CA THR A 57 24.06 -4.67 -15.64
C THR A 57 23.12 -4.68 -14.42
N GLU A 58 23.64 -4.36 -13.23
CA GLU A 58 22.77 -4.12 -12.06
C GLU A 58 21.82 -2.93 -12.29
N GLY A 59 22.18 -1.99 -13.17
CA GLY A 59 21.30 -0.88 -13.58
C GLY A 59 20.09 -1.35 -14.39
N ASP A 60 20.27 -2.35 -15.26
CA ASP A 60 19.15 -2.96 -16.01
C ASP A 60 18.23 -3.74 -15.07
N ILE A 61 18.80 -4.41 -14.07
CA ILE A 61 18.06 -5.09 -13.01
C ILE A 61 17.22 -4.08 -12.22
N LEU A 62 17.80 -2.95 -11.80
CA LEU A 62 17.08 -1.87 -11.14
C LEU A 62 15.96 -1.31 -12.03
N GLY A 63 16.23 -1.11 -13.31
CA GLY A 63 15.24 -0.64 -14.29
C GLY A 63 14.04 -1.57 -14.39
N ALA A 64 14.29 -2.88 -14.45
CA ALA A 64 13.22 -3.89 -14.45
C ALA A 64 12.48 -3.94 -13.10
N PHE A 65 13.20 -3.83 -11.98
CA PHE A 65 12.61 -3.82 -10.65
C PHE A 65 11.69 -2.60 -10.44
N ARG A 66 12.11 -1.43 -10.94
CA ARG A 66 11.30 -0.20 -10.96
C ARG A 66 10.03 -0.36 -11.79
N ASP A 67 10.10 -0.98 -12.97
CA ASP A 67 8.92 -1.22 -13.79
C ASP A 67 7.96 -2.24 -13.17
N PHE A 68 8.50 -3.27 -12.54
CA PHE A 68 7.71 -4.25 -11.81
C PHE A 68 6.97 -3.54 -10.68
N TYR A 69 7.69 -2.98 -9.69
CA TYR A 69 7.09 -2.33 -8.52
C TYR A 69 6.29 -1.06 -8.85
N GLY A 70 6.62 -0.34 -9.93
CA GLY A 70 5.79 0.76 -10.43
C GLY A 70 4.38 0.31 -10.83
N ASN A 71 4.26 -0.89 -11.42
CA ASN A 71 2.98 -1.48 -11.81
C ASN A 71 2.34 -2.31 -10.68
N THR A 72 3.12 -2.98 -9.82
CA THR A 72 2.61 -3.85 -8.75
C THR A 72 2.17 -3.13 -7.49
N ILE A 73 2.76 -1.98 -7.14
CA ILE A 73 2.27 -1.14 -6.03
C ILE A 73 0.85 -0.64 -6.32
N GLN A 74 0.51 -0.39 -7.59
CA GLN A 74 -0.86 -0.05 -8.00
C GLN A 74 -1.84 -1.23 -7.87
N ARG A 75 -1.32 -2.47 -7.93
CA ARG A 75 -2.11 -3.71 -7.89
C ARG A 75 -2.19 -4.34 -6.49
N GLY A 76 -1.49 -3.77 -5.51
CA GLY A 76 -1.43 -4.30 -4.14
C GLY A 76 -0.63 -5.60 -4.02
N GLU A 77 0.25 -5.90 -4.98
CA GLU A 77 1.18 -7.02 -4.86
C GLU A 77 2.30 -6.65 -3.88
N ILE A 78 2.52 -7.53 -2.92
CA ILE A 78 3.40 -7.32 -1.77
C ILE A 78 4.68 -8.09 -2.01
N MET A 79 5.81 -7.47 -1.70
CA MET A 79 7.08 -8.17 -1.69
C MET A 79 7.04 -9.43 -0.80
N SER A 80 7.55 -10.52 -1.35
CA SER A 80 7.90 -11.77 -0.67
C SER A 80 9.28 -11.70 0.02
N PRO A 81 9.50 -12.43 1.12
CA PRO A 81 10.82 -12.49 1.77
C PRO A 81 11.97 -12.93 0.86
N ALA A 82 11.68 -13.80 -0.12
CA ALA A 82 12.68 -14.27 -1.07
C ALA A 82 13.20 -13.16 -1.98
N GLU A 83 12.37 -12.15 -2.33
CA GLU A 83 12.82 -10.96 -3.06
C GLU A 83 13.83 -10.15 -2.26
N PHE A 84 13.56 -9.94 -0.97
CA PHE A 84 14.47 -9.20 -0.09
C PHE A 84 15.80 -9.93 0.08
N GLU A 85 15.76 -11.24 0.36
CA GLU A 85 16.96 -12.07 0.47
C GLU A 85 17.78 -12.06 -0.82
N TRP A 86 17.10 -12.15 -1.97
CA TRP A 86 17.76 -12.08 -3.27
C TRP A 86 18.49 -10.74 -3.46
N VAL A 87 17.82 -9.61 -3.22
CA VAL A 87 18.45 -8.28 -3.32
C VAL A 87 19.64 -8.16 -2.36
N SER A 88 19.45 -8.56 -1.10
CA SER A 88 20.47 -8.49 -0.06
C SER A 88 21.71 -9.32 -0.36
N GLN A 89 21.52 -10.52 -0.91
CA GLN A 89 22.62 -11.44 -1.20
C GLN A 89 23.37 -11.05 -2.47
N TYR A 90 22.69 -10.48 -3.46
CA TYR A 90 23.16 -10.53 -4.84
C TYR A 90 23.32 -9.22 -5.57
N VAL A 91 22.76 -8.12 -5.09
CA VAL A 91 23.02 -6.77 -5.60
C VAL A 91 24.21 -6.21 -4.84
N LYS A 92 25.30 -5.92 -5.55
CA LYS A 92 26.59 -5.54 -4.95
C LYS A 92 26.83 -4.04 -4.97
N ASP A 93 26.33 -3.33 -5.97
CA ASP A 93 26.36 -1.88 -5.99
C ASP A 93 25.50 -1.33 -4.85
N SER A 94 26.10 -0.52 -3.99
CA SER A 94 25.46 -0.02 -2.77
C SER A 94 24.35 0.98 -3.07
N TYR A 95 24.48 1.78 -4.12
CA TYR A 95 23.46 2.71 -4.56
C TYR A 95 22.27 1.95 -5.14
N ILE A 96 22.52 1.00 -6.04
CA ILE A 96 21.46 0.20 -6.66
C ILE A 96 20.72 -0.63 -5.61
N ARG A 97 21.44 -1.26 -4.67
CA ARG A 97 20.83 -2.01 -3.58
C ARG A 97 19.89 -1.13 -2.74
N LYS A 98 20.32 0.07 -2.36
CA LYS A 98 19.47 1.01 -1.61
C LYS A 98 18.22 1.39 -2.39
N GLU A 99 18.35 1.69 -3.67
CA GLU A 99 17.20 2.02 -4.53
C GLU A 99 16.20 0.87 -4.63
N MET A 100 16.67 -0.37 -4.75
CA MET A 100 15.80 -1.55 -4.71
C MET A 100 15.16 -1.74 -3.34
N GLU A 101 15.94 -1.61 -2.26
CA GLU A 101 15.42 -1.69 -0.89
C GLU A 101 14.38 -0.61 -0.58
N LYS A 102 14.49 0.61 -1.13
CA LYS A 102 13.44 1.65 -1.00
C LYS A 102 12.12 1.20 -1.65
N LEU A 103 12.16 0.62 -2.86
CA LEU A 103 10.97 0.09 -3.54
C LEU A 103 10.31 -1.03 -2.75
N LEU A 104 11.14 -1.94 -2.25
CA LEU A 104 10.77 -3.05 -1.38
C LEU A 104 10.10 -2.59 -0.08
N TYR A 105 10.71 -1.61 0.58
CA TYR A 105 10.18 -0.99 1.79
C TYR A 105 8.83 -0.30 1.52
N ARG A 106 8.73 0.42 0.40
CA ARG A 106 7.50 1.08 -0.06
C ARG A 106 6.36 0.08 -0.25
N SER A 107 6.64 -1.07 -0.87
CA SER A 107 5.67 -2.16 -1.06
C SER A 107 5.13 -2.68 0.28
N LEU A 108 6.02 -2.96 1.25
CA LEU A 108 5.61 -3.42 2.58
C LEU A 108 4.85 -2.36 3.39
N LEU A 109 5.22 -1.08 3.30
CA LEU A 109 4.45 0.01 3.93
C LEU A 109 3.05 0.15 3.31
N SER A 110 2.96 0.00 1.98
CA SER A 110 1.71 0.07 1.21
C SER A 110 0.83 -1.18 1.37
N ALA A 111 1.31 -2.19 2.07
CA ALA A 111 0.56 -3.39 2.39
C ALA A 111 -0.31 -3.21 3.65
N SER A 112 -1.09 -4.24 3.98
CA SER A 112 -1.80 -4.31 5.27
C SER A 112 -0.81 -4.42 6.45
N SER A 113 -1.24 -4.03 7.65
CA SER A 113 -0.39 -4.10 8.85
C SER A 113 0.12 -5.50 9.21
N HIS A 114 -0.46 -6.57 8.65
CA HIS A 114 0.06 -7.93 8.84
C HIS A 114 1.49 -8.12 8.29
N HIS A 115 1.94 -7.24 7.41
CA HIS A 115 3.28 -7.29 6.81
C HIS A 115 4.31 -6.43 7.56
N ASP A 116 3.89 -5.70 8.60
CA ASP A 116 4.83 -4.93 9.43
C ASP A 116 5.84 -5.84 10.13
N GLY A 117 5.42 -7.03 10.57
CA GLY A 117 6.34 -8.02 11.16
C GLY A 117 7.47 -8.40 10.19
N THR A 118 7.15 -8.63 8.92
CA THR A 118 8.15 -8.89 7.87
C THR A 118 9.07 -7.69 7.67
N ARG A 119 8.52 -6.47 7.60
CA ARG A 119 9.30 -5.24 7.45
C ARG A 119 10.28 -5.03 8.60
N HIS A 120 9.87 -5.31 9.83
CA HIS A 120 10.72 -5.18 11.02
C HIS A 120 11.75 -6.31 11.16
N ALA A 121 11.50 -7.48 10.60
CA ALA A 121 12.42 -8.62 10.66
C ALA A 121 13.65 -8.47 9.74
N PHE A 122 13.56 -7.67 8.69
CA PHE A 122 14.64 -7.50 7.72
C PHE A 122 15.72 -6.53 8.17
N SER A 123 16.97 -6.88 7.83
CA SER A 123 18.14 -6.01 8.03
C SER A 123 18.34 -5.11 6.82
N TRP A 124 17.78 -3.90 6.89
CA TRP A 124 17.84 -2.90 5.83
C TRP A 124 19.20 -2.19 5.77
N THR A 125 19.65 -1.89 4.56
CA THR A 125 20.78 -1.01 4.26
C THR A 125 20.35 0.45 4.17
N ILE A 126 19.08 0.71 3.82
CA ILE A 126 18.48 2.04 3.91
C ILE A 126 18.41 2.51 5.36
N ASN A 127 18.82 3.75 5.61
CA ASN A 127 18.85 4.34 6.94
C ASN A 127 17.48 4.91 7.35
N GLU A 128 17.38 5.43 8.58
CA GLU A 128 16.13 5.97 9.11
C GLU A 128 15.59 7.18 8.33
N ASP A 129 16.45 8.01 7.76
CA ASP A 129 16.00 9.16 6.97
C ASP A 129 15.48 8.73 5.59
N GLU A 130 16.11 7.74 4.97
CA GLU A 130 15.62 7.08 3.75
C GLU A 130 14.28 6.36 4.00
N LYS A 131 14.09 5.74 5.17
CA LYS A 131 12.80 5.14 5.55
C LYS A 131 11.70 6.19 5.73
N LYS A 132 12.03 7.35 6.34
CA LYS A 132 11.10 8.48 6.47
C LYS A 132 10.75 9.10 5.11
N GLU A 133 11.70 9.18 4.19
CA GLU A 133 11.47 9.61 2.81
C GLU A 133 10.43 8.70 2.15
N VAL A 134 10.63 7.38 2.18
CA VAL A 134 9.68 6.42 1.63
C VAL A 134 8.31 6.51 2.32
N ALA A 135 8.28 6.68 3.65
CA ALA A 135 7.02 6.84 4.38
C ALA A 135 6.23 8.09 3.95
N ASN A 136 6.91 9.22 3.72
CA ASN A 136 6.27 10.44 3.19
C ASN A 136 5.64 10.18 1.81
N GLU A 137 6.40 9.56 0.90
CA GLU A 137 5.90 9.23 -0.44
C GLU A 137 4.65 8.35 -0.38
N VAL A 138 4.61 7.37 0.54
CA VAL A 138 3.46 6.49 0.74
C VAL A 138 2.26 7.29 1.28
N LEU A 139 2.45 8.16 2.26
CA LEU A 139 1.36 8.97 2.82
C LEU A 139 0.72 9.88 1.76
N GLU A 140 1.56 10.50 0.92
CA GLU A 140 1.15 11.45 -0.12
C GLU A 140 0.52 10.77 -1.35
N ASN A 141 1.09 9.66 -1.83
CA ASN A 141 0.78 9.13 -3.16
C ASN A 141 -0.01 7.81 -3.17
N SER A 142 -0.28 7.22 -2.00
CA SER A 142 -1.01 5.95 -1.92
C SER A 142 -2.51 6.12 -1.72
N ASN A 143 -3.27 5.13 -2.22
CA ASN A 143 -4.70 4.94 -1.95
C ASN A 143 -4.94 4.14 -0.65
N LEU A 144 -4.01 4.17 0.30
CA LEU A 144 -4.15 3.48 1.57
C LEU A 144 -5.35 4.02 2.35
N ARG A 145 -6.05 3.12 3.05
CA ARG A 145 -7.13 3.52 3.99
C ARG A 145 -6.56 4.40 5.10
N SER A 146 -7.35 5.37 5.58
CA SER A 146 -6.92 6.35 6.58
C SER A 146 -6.39 5.71 7.87
N LYS A 147 -6.94 4.56 8.30
CA LYS A 147 -6.35 3.76 9.40
C LYS A 147 -4.87 3.43 9.20
N ARG A 148 -4.51 2.98 7.99
CA ARG A 148 -3.14 2.58 7.66
C ARG A 148 -2.26 3.81 7.53
N LYS A 149 -2.73 4.87 6.88
CA LYS A 149 -2.01 6.16 6.81
C LYS A 149 -1.72 6.73 8.21
N MET A 150 -2.70 6.70 9.11
CA MET A 150 -2.54 7.09 10.51
C MET A 150 -1.46 6.25 11.22
N GLN A 151 -1.46 4.92 11.08
CA GLN A 151 -0.45 4.05 11.69
C GLN A 151 0.97 4.39 11.22
N ILE A 152 1.14 4.55 9.90
CA ILE A 152 2.43 4.93 9.29
C ILE A 152 2.84 6.32 9.81
N ALA A 153 1.92 7.30 9.79
CA ALA A 153 2.21 8.65 10.27
C ALA A 153 2.70 8.64 11.73
N LYS A 154 2.03 7.88 12.61
CA LYS A 154 2.44 7.74 14.02
C LYS A 154 3.82 7.09 14.17
N GLU A 155 4.08 6.00 13.45
CA GLU A 155 5.37 5.31 13.49
C GLU A 155 6.54 6.25 13.11
N PHE A 156 6.35 7.11 12.12
CA PHE A 156 7.37 8.02 11.62
C PHE A 156 7.30 9.43 12.21
N ASN A 157 6.53 9.64 13.29
CA ASN A 157 6.33 10.93 13.95
C ASN A 157 5.91 12.06 12.97
N LYS A 158 4.98 11.74 12.08
CA LYS A 158 4.38 12.66 11.12
C LYS A 158 3.00 13.13 11.59
N PRO A 159 2.53 14.31 11.15
CA PRO A 159 1.16 14.74 11.42
C PRO A 159 0.14 13.67 10.98
N SER A 160 -0.70 13.22 11.92
CA SER A 160 -1.71 12.18 11.68
C SER A 160 -3.15 12.68 11.80
N GLU A 161 -3.36 13.92 12.25
CA GLU A 161 -4.67 14.47 12.60
C GLU A 161 -5.71 14.32 11.48
N GLN A 162 -5.35 14.66 10.24
CA GLN A 162 -6.24 14.48 9.10
C GLN A 162 -6.65 13.01 8.92
N PHE A 163 -5.71 12.06 9.04
CA PHE A 163 -6.01 10.64 8.89
C PHE A 163 -6.82 10.09 10.07
N GLU A 164 -6.67 10.68 11.26
CA GLU A 164 -7.48 10.35 12.44
C GLU A 164 -8.93 10.81 12.26
N ILE A 165 -9.13 12.03 11.76
CA ILE A 165 -10.43 12.57 11.39
C ILE A 165 -11.12 11.68 10.35
N GLU A 166 -10.42 11.37 9.24
CA GLU A 166 -10.98 10.51 8.18
C GLU A 166 -11.29 9.09 8.68
N TYR A 167 -10.45 8.54 9.56
CA TYR A 167 -10.67 7.23 10.13
C TYR A 167 -11.87 7.22 11.08
N LEU A 168 -12.01 8.24 11.93
CA LEU A 168 -13.18 8.40 12.80
C LEU A 168 -14.45 8.53 11.98
N HIS A 169 -14.46 9.39 10.96
CA HIS A 169 -15.59 9.55 10.02
C HIS A 169 -16.02 8.19 9.47
N ARG A 170 -15.07 7.39 8.99
CA ARG A 170 -15.39 6.04 8.48
C ARG A 170 -15.90 5.07 9.52
N LEU A 171 -15.36 5.06 10.73
CA LEU A 171 -15.88 4.20 11.78
C LEU A 171 -17.34 4.53 12.11
N LEU A 172 -17.69 5.81 12.17
CA LEU A 172 -19.06 6.25 12.44
C LEU A 172 -19.99 5.91 11.27
N TRP A 173 -19.56 6.20 10.04
CA TRP A 173 -20.35 5.89 8.83
C TRP A 173 -20.59 4.38 8.65
N ASP A 174 -19.58 3.56 8.89
CA ASP A 174 -19.67 2.10 8.74
C ASP A 174 -20.26 1.39 9.98
N ARG A 175 -20.88 2.15 10.90
CA ARG A 175 -21.54 1.67 12.13
C ARG A 175 -20.62 0.88 13.07
N HIS A 176 -19.33 1.23 13.09
CA HIS A 176 -18.35 0.67 14.01
C HIS A 176 -18.23 1.50 15.29
N TYR A 177 -19.35 1.79 15.96
CA TYR A 177 -19.44 2.72 17.08
C TYR A 177 -18.53 2.34 18.26
N ASP A 178 -18.52 1.08 18.68
CA ASP A 178 -17.66 0.65 19.80
C ASP A 178 -16.16 0.86 19.48
N LYS A 179 -15.77 0.72 18.20
CA LYS A 179 -14.40 1.02 17.76
C LYS A 179 -14.12 2.52 17.72
N ALA A 180 -15.11 3.35 17.35
CA ALA A 180 -14.98 4.80 17.37
C ALA A 180 -14.87 5.33 18.81
N GLU A 181 -15.63 4.79 19.75
CA GLU A 181 -15.51 5.13 21.18
C GLU A 181 -14.13 4.74 21.72
N ALA A 182 -13.69 3.51 21.45
CA ALA A 182 -12.36 3.04 21.84
C ALA A 182 -11.23 3.81 21.16
N PHE A 183 -11.48 4.44 20.01
CA PHE A 183 -10.50 5.28 19.33
C PHE A 183 -10.22 6.58 20.10
N GLY A 184 -11.20 7.09 20.85
CA GLY A 184 -11.01 8.13 21.86
C GLY A 184 -10.75 9.55 21.33
N ILE A 185 -10.80 9.76 20.01
CA ILE A 185 -10.69 11.10 19.41
C ILE A 185 -12.02 11.83 19.56
N LYS A 186 -12.02 12.94 20.30
CA LYS A 186 -13.16 13.85 20.40
C LYS A 186 -13.06 14.92 19.32
N ASN A 187 -13.89 14.80 18.30
CA ASN A 187 -14.02 15.80 17.26
C ASN A 187 -15.50 15.99 16.90
N ASP A 188 -16.14 16.94 17.60
CA ASP A 188 -17.56 17.21 17.45
C ASP A 188 -17.94 17.59 16.01
N GLU A 189 -17.06 18.31 15.29
CA GLU A 189 -17.30 18.71 13.90
C GLU A 189 -17.45 17.50 12.97
N VAL A 190 -16.57 16.51 13.11
CA VAL A 190 -16.65 15.26 12.34
C VAL A 190 -17.90 14.48 12.71
N VAL A 191 -18.22 14.38 14.00
CA VAL A 191 -19.41 13.66 14.46
C VAL A 191 -20.68 14.32 13.92
N ILE A 192 -20.80 15.64 14.01
CA ILE A 192 -21.92 16.42 13.47
C ILE A 192 -22.03 16.22 11.95
N THR A 193 -20.90 16.25 11.24
CA THR A 193 -20.87 16.01 9.79
C THR A 193 -21.45 14.63 9.45
N VAL A 194 -21.02 13.57 10.14
CA VAL A 194 -21.53 12.21 9.90
C VAL A 194 -23.01 12.10 10.25
N ILE A 195 -23.48 12.76 11.31
CA ILE A 195 -24.91 12.83 11.67
C ILE A 195 -25.72 13.43 10.50
N LEU A 196 -25.29 14.58 9.99
CA LEU A 196 -25.96 15.26 8.88
C LEU A 196 -25.97 14.42 7.61
N GLU A 197 -24.86 13.76 7.28
CA GLU A 197 -24.77 12.85 6.14
C GLU A 197 -25.73 11.65 6.28
N ASN A 198 -25.87 11.08 7.49
CA ASN A 198 -26.81 9.99 7.75
C ASN A 198 -28.26 10.46 7.62
N ILE A 199 -28.58 11.66 8.11
CA ILE A 199 -29.91 12.26 7.95
C ILE A 199 -30.25 12.42 6.45
N ASN A 200 -29.32 12.99 5.68
CA ASN A 200 -29.48 13.20 4.25
C ASN A 200 -29.63 11.88 3.46
N ALA A 201 -29.00 10.80 3.95
CA ALA A 201 -29.13 9.46 3.38
C ALA A 201 -30.38 8.70 3.85
N GLY A 202 -31.19 9.26 4.76
CA GLY A 202 -32.38 8.62 5.32
C GLY A 202 -32.10 7.65 6.47
N TYR A 203 -30.87 7.56 6.96
CA TYR A 203 -30.46 6.71 8.08
C TYR A 203 -30.66 7.43 9.43
N ILE A 204 -31.90 7.81 9.72
CA ILE A 204 -32.25 8.60 10.92
C ILE A 204 -31.91 7.86 12.22
N GLY A 205 -32.07 6.53 12.25
CA GLY A 205 -31.71 5.69 13.41
C GLY A 205 -30.21 5.75 13.73
N ASP A 206 -29.36 5.63 12.70
CA ASP A 206 -27.91 5.72 12.86
C ASP A 206 -27.50 7.13 13.33
N ALA A 207 -28.11 8.18 12.77
CA ALA A 207 -27.88 9.56 13.20
C ALA A 207 -28.22 9.77 14.69
N ALA A 208 -29.35 9.23 15.15
CA ALA A 208 -29.77 9.31 16.55
C ALA A 208 -28.80 8.53 17.47
N GLU A 209 -28.40 7.33 17.07
CA GLU A 209 -27.44 6.53 17.84
C GLU A 209 -26.08 7.25 17.96
N ILE A 210 -25.56 7.79 16.85
CA ILE A 210 -24.31 8.56 16.84
C ILE A 210 -24.42 9.79 17.76
N ALA A 211 -25.49 10.58 17.65
CA ALA A 211 -25.69 11.75 18.51
C ALA A 211 -25.70 11.36 20.00
N SER A 212 -26.43 10.31 20.36
CA SER A 212 -26.55 9.86 21.76
C SER A 212 -25.24 9.37 22.36
N ARG A 213 -24.40 8.67 21.57
CA ARG A 213 -23.14 8.09 22.04
C ARG A 213 -22.00 9.12 22.05
N PHE A 214 -21.90 9.93 21.00
CA PHE A 214 -20.72 10.76 20.76
C PHE A 214 -20.92 12.24 21.09
N LEU A 215 -22.16 12.71 21.21
CA LEU A 215 -22.50 14.08 21.62
C LEU A 215 -23.55 14.10 22.73
N PRO A 216 -23.34 13.39 23.87
CA PRO A 216 -24.35 13.23 24.91
C PRO A 216 -24.81 14.56 25.54
N ASP A 217 -23.95 15.59 25.49
CA ASP A 217 -24.24 16.91 26.05
C ASP A 217 -24.99 17.83 25.07
N ARG A 218 -25.19 17.41 23.81
CA ARG A 218 -25.83 18.21 22.74
C ARG A 218 -27.29 17.83 22.55
N GLN A 219 -28.09 18.10 23.57
CA GLN A 219 -29.53 17.84 23.55
C GLN A 219 -30.24 18.54 22.37
N ASP A 220 -29.73 19.72 21.96
CA ASP A 220 -30.23 20.45 20.79
C ASP A 220 -30.18 19.61 19.50
N ILE A 221 -29.12 18.83 19.30
CA ILE A 221 -28.98 17.95 18.13
C ILE A 221 -29.92 16.76 18.24
N ALA A 222 -30.02 16.15 19.43
CA ALA A 222 -30.92 15.02 19.66
C ALA A 222 -32.39 15.39 19.41
N ASP A 223 -32.80 16.57 19.88
CA ASP A 223 -34.17 17.09 19.69
C ASP A 223 -34.49 17.32 18.22
N GLU A 224 -33.55 17.85 17.43
CA GLU A 224 -33.77 18.05 15.98
C GLU A 224 -33.87 16.73 15.22
N ILE A 225 -33.07 15.72 15.58
CA ILE A 225 -33.18 14.39 14.97
C ILE A 225 -34.56 13.77 15.24
N GLU A 226 -35.08 13.89 16.47
CA GLU A 226 -36.39 13.33 16.82
C GLU A 226 -37.55 14.06 16.13
N LYS A 227 -37.44 15.39 15.94
CA LYS A 227 -38.40 16.15 15.13
C LYS A 227 -38.44 15.65 13.69
N ILE A 228 -37.27 15.44 13.06
CA ILE A 228 -37.17 14.90 11.70
C ILE A 228 -37.78 13.50 11.62
N LYS A 229 -37.45 12.64 12.58
CA LYS A 229 -37.99 11.27 12.67
C LYS A 229 -39.52 11.25 12.77
N THR A 230 -40.09 12.16 13.56
CA THR A 230 -41.56 12.29 13.72
C THR A 230 -42.22 12.81 12.45
N ALA A 231 -41.56 13.69 11.70
CA ALA A 231 -42.11 14.25 10.46
C ALA A 231 -42.11 13.25 9.29
N ILE A 232 -41.29 12.20 9.35
CA ILE A 232 -41.18 11.16 8.31
C ILE A 232 -42.10 9.96 8.58
N ASN A 233 -42.48 9.73 9.85
CA ASN A 233 -43.43 8.69 10.25
C ASN A 233 -44.89 9.13 10.06
#